data_AF-A0A7J7DGU2-F1
#
_entry.id   AF-A0A7J7DGU2-F1
#
_cell.length_a   1.000
_cell.length_b   1.000
_cell.length_c   1.000
_cell.angle_alpha   90.00
_cell.angle_beta   90.00
_cell.angle_gamma   90.00
#
_symmetry.space_group_name_H-M   'P 1'
#
loop_
_entity.id
_entity.type
_entity.pdbx_description
1 polymer ?
#
loop_
_entity_poly.entity_id
_entity_poly.type
_entity_poly.pdbx_seq_one_letter_code
_entity_poly.pdbx_strand_id
1 'polypeptide(L)'
;MIDIKGFIYHSLYFFALCKKRSTINKINRAKQTMAHTAGSKSFARLMAEKAKDGVEPSRAQIFIETHKDRKDGRPIDQESARRVEIMLEKLSQTPDSIEQPPESVAWEGDVYSQVMGPERNGRMRGVGLGPTVTSLWRSSAFEQGETSNCNAATDETIQKLKDGMKLMEQRHADELNNMKSELKFFRACMSKIFPYEFGTSGSNGASNREVPDASSPLDKE
;
A
#
# COMPACT_ATOMS: atom_id res chain seq x y z
N MET A 1 -32.33 47.02 19.67
CA MET A 1 -31.24 47.70 20.40
C MET A 1 -30.04 46.77 20.37
N ILE A 2 -28.93 47.16 19.73
CA ILE A 2 -27.73 46.29 19.61
C ILE A 2 -27.06 46.23 20.98
N ASP A 3 -26.77 45.03 21.49
CA ASP A 3 -26.02 44.87 22.74
C ASP A 3 -24.52 45.15 22.51
N ILE A 4 -24.17 46.42 22.65
CA ILE A 4 -22.81 46.93 22.47
C ILE A 4 -21.85 46.33 23.51
N LYS A 5 -22.33 46.01 24.72
CA LYS A 5 -21.48 45.44 25.77
C LYS A 5 -21.08 44.02 25.41
N GLY A 6 -22.04 43.19 24.99
CA GLY A 6 -21.77 41.82 24.53
C GLY A 6 -20.76 41.77 23.37
N PHE A 7 -20.89 42.68 22.41
CA PHE A 7 -19.96 42.78 21.27
C PHE A 7 -18.52 43.13 21.70
N ILE A 8 -18.36 44.09 22.61
CA ILE A 8 -17.05 44.49 23.14
C ILE A 8 -16.39 43.33 23.90
N TYR A 9 -17.14 42.64 24.77
CA TYR A 9 -16.62 41.48 25.51
C TYR A 9 -16.15 40.35 24.59
N HIS A 10 -16.96 39.99 23.59
CA HIS A 10 -16.59 38.94 22.63
C HIS A 10 -15.34 39.33 21.83
N SER A 11 -15.25 40.58 21.37
CA SER A 11 -14.09 41.10 20.64
C SER A 11 -12.80 41.05 21.48
N LEU A 12 -12.85 41.53 22.73
CA LEU A 12 -11.70 41.49 23.64
C LEU A 12 -11.27 40.05 23.98
N TYR A 13 -12.23 39.15 24.21
CA TYR A 13 -11.96 37.74 24.45
C TYR A 13 -11.27 37.07 23.26
N PHE A 14 -11.78 37.27 22.05
CA PHE A 14 -11.18 36.73 20.84
C PHE A 14 -9.77 37.29 20.61
N PHE A 15 -9.57 38.59 20.81
CA PHE A 15 -8.25 39.23 20.70
C PHE A 15 -7.23 38.62 21.67
N ALA A 16 -7.61 38.41 22.92
CA ALA A 16 -6.75 37.76 23.92
C ALA A 16 -6.42 36.31 23.52
N LEU A 17 -7.40 35.55 23.03
CA LEU A 17 -7.22 34.19 22.53
C LEU A 17 -6.24 34.15 21.34
N CYS A 18 -6.39 35.06 20.38
CA CYS A 18 -5.49 35.19 19.22
C CYS A 18 -4.07 35.53 19.64
N LYS A 19 -3.88 36.46 20.60
CA LYS A 19 -2.56 36.76 21.16
C LYS A 19 -1.92 35.54 21.80
N LYS A 20 -2.66 34.80 22.63
CA LYS A 20 -2.18 33.56 23.27
C LYS A 20 -1.80 32.50 22.25
N ARG A 21 -2.61 32.31 21.20
CA ARG A 21 -2.28 31.38 20.09
C ARG A 21 -1.04 31.83 19.33
N SER A 22 -0.89 33.13 19.07
CA SER A 22 0.28 33.69 18.38
C SER A 22 1.58 33.46 19.16
N THR A 23 1.57 33.68 20.49
CA THR A 23 2.77 33.46 21.31
C THR A 23 3.17 31.98 21.35
N ILE A 24 2.19 31.08 21.52
CA ILE A 24 2.43 29.63 21.48
C ILE A 24 2.97 29.21 20.12
N ASN A 25 2.39 29.69 19.02
CA ASN A 25 2.84 29.36 17.67
C ASN A 25 4.28 29.85 17.39
N LYS A 26 4.67 31.02 17.91
CA LYS A 26 6.07 31.51 17.83
C LYS A 26 7.04 30.57 18.56
N ILE A 27 6.70 30.15 19.77
CA ILE A 27 7.50 29.20 20.55
C ILE A 27 7.60 27.86 19.80
N ASN A 28 6.50 27.35 19.26
CA ASN A 28 6.49 26.09 18.50
C ASN A 28 7.31 26.20 17.21
N ARG A 29 7.23 27.34 16.51
CA ARG A 29 8.05 27.61 15.32
C ARG A 29 9.53 27.65 15.65
N ALA A 30 9.92 28.23 16.78
CA ALA A 30 11.31 28.25 17.23
C ALA A 30 11.86 26.85 17.57
N LYS A 31 10.99 25.88 17.91
CA LYS A 31 11.35 24.48 18.15
C LYS A 31 11.48 23.65 16.87
N GLN A 32 11.16 24.21 15.71
CA GLN A 32 11.26 23.49 14.43
C GLN A 32 12.73 23.48 13.98
N THR A 33 13.37 22.31 14.03
CA THR A 33 14.81 22.14 13.74
C THR A 33 15.10 21.67 12.32
N MET A 34 14.10 21.14 11.61
CA MET A 34 14.25 20.56 10.28
C MET A 34 13.13 21.13 9.40
N ALA A 35 13.41 22.24 8.73
CA ALA A 35 12.43 22.87 7.84
C ALA A 35 12.48 22.22 6.45
N HIS A 36 11.31 21.88 5.89
CA HIS A 36 11.20 21.38 4.52
C HIS A 36 11.05 22.53 3.51
N THR A 37 11.37 22.28 2.23
CA THR A 37 11.33 23.25 1.12
C THR A 37 10.22 22.98 0.10
N ALA A 38 9.29 22.07 0.39
CA ALA A 38 8.12 21.78 -0.47
C ALA A 38 7.11 22.93 -0.61
N GLY A 39 7.30 24.03 0.12
CA GLY A 39 6.35 25.16 0.15
C GLY A 39 5.02 24.76 0.78
N SER A 40 3.91 25.10 0.12
CA SER A 40 2.55 24.78 0.60
C SER A 40 2.06 23.39 0.21
N LYS A 41 2.90 22.56 -0.43
CA LYS A 41 2.51 21.20 -0.81
C LYS A 41 2.64 20.25 0.38
N SER A 42 1.60 19.45 0.61
CA SER A 42 1.64 18.37 1.60
C SER A 42 2.49 17.20 1.09
N PHE A 43 3.07 16.41 1.99
CA PHE A 43 3.83 15.22 1.60
C PHE A 43 2.98 14.18 0.86
N ALA A 44 1.71 14.00 1.22
CA ALA A 44 0.79 13.13 0.48
C ALA A 44 0.64 13.57 -0.99
N ARG A 45 0.57 14.89 -1.23
CA ARG A 45 0.51 15.41 -2.59
C ARG A 45 1.82 15.17 -3.35
N LEU A 46 2.97 15.32 -2.69
CA LEU A 46 4.26 15.03 -3.31
C LEU A 46 4.43 13.55 -3.65
N MET A 47 3.99 12.65 -2.77
CA MET A 47 3.98 11.21 -3.03
C MET A 47 3.17 10.89 -4.29
N ALA A 48 1.95 11.41 -4.39
CA ALA A 48 1.12 11.23 -5.57
C ALA A 48 1.72 11.85 -6.84
N GLU A 49 2.29 13.06 -6.76
CA GLU A 49 2.94 13.72 -7.92
C GLU A 49 4.19 12.98 -8.40
N LYS A 50 4.84 12.21 -7.52
CA LYS A 50 6.06 11.47 -7.81
C LYS A 50 5.89 9.99 -8.08
N ALA A 51 4.66 9.48 -7.97
CA ALA A 51 4.38 8.10 -8.29
C ALA A 51 4.74 7.84 -9.77
N LYS A 52 5.63 6.88 -9.99
CA LYS A 52 5.98 6.39 -11.33
C LYS A 52 5.34 5.03 -11.50
N ASP A 53 4.64 4.81 -12.61
CA ASP A 53 3.98 3.53 -12.92
C ASP A 53 3.03 3.03 -11.82
N GLY A 54 2.42 3.96 -11.07
CA GLY A 54 1.53 3.65 -9.96
C GLY A 54 2.21 3.28 -8.64
N VAL A 55 3.55 3.26 -8.60
CA VAL A 55 4.33 3.02 -7.38
C VAL A 55 4.65 4.34 -6.71
N GLU A 56 4.10 4.56 -5.51
CA GLU A 56 4.40 5.74 -4.71
C GLU A 56 5.85 5.71 -4.19
N PRO A 57 6.53 6.86 -4.13
CA PRO A 57 7.88 6.94 -3.60
C PRO A 57 7.91 6.70 -2.09
N SER A 58 9.04 6.19 -1.62
CA SER A 58 9.30 6.00 -0.20
C SER A 58 9.17 7.30 0.60
N ARG A 59 8.81 7.17 1.88
CA ARG A 59 8.88 8.27 2.84
C ARG A 59 10.28 8.87 2.95
N ALA A 60 11.33 8.04 2.85
CA ALA A 60 12.71 8.49 2.84
C ALA A 60 13.04 9.31 1.58
N GLN A 61 12.58 8.85 0.40
CA GLN A 61 12.77 9.55 -0.86
C GLN A 61 12.09 10.93 -0.87
N ILE A 62 10.88 11.01 -0.34
CA ILE A 62 10.17 12.29 -0.15
C ILE A 62 10.92 13.20 0.83
N PHE A 63 11.46 12.64 1.91
CA PHE A 63 12.26 13.43 2.86
C PHE A 63 13.50 14.04 2.18
N ILE A 64 14.25 13.24 1.43
CA ILE A 64 15.44 13.67 0.68
C ILE A 64 15.09 14.80 -0.31
N GLU A 65 14.01 14.64 -1.07
CA GLU A 65 13.58 15.68 -2.00
C GLU A 65 13.22 17.00 -1.29
N THR A 66 12.53 16.90 -0.17
CA THR A 66 11.98 18.06 0.52
C THR A 66 13.00 18.76 1.40
N HIS A 67 14.15 18.15 1.66
CA HIS A 67 15.23 18.71 2.47
C HIS A 67 16.54 18.86 1.65
N LYS A 68 16.39 19.15 0.35
CA LYS A 68 17.50 19.47 -0.56
C LYS A 68 18.15 20.81 -0.28
N ASP A 69 19.39 20.97 -0.72
CA ASP A 69 20.13 22.22 -0.59
C ASP A 69 19.42 23.40 -1.27
N ARG A 70 19.71 24.61 -0.76
CA ARG A 70 19.25 25.84 -1.41
C ARG A 70 19.86 25.94 -2.81
N LYS A 71 19.31 26.83 -3.63
CA LYS A 71 19.89 27.14 -4.97
C LYS A 71 21.38 27.50 -4.91
N ASP A 72 21.83 28.03 -3.78
CA ASP A 72 23.23 28.41 -3.51
C ASP A 72 24.10 27.22 -3.05
N GLY A 73 23.59 25.99 -3.07
CA GLY A 73 24.30 24.77 -2.64
C GLY A 73 24.50 24.64 -1.12
N ARG A 74 23.99 25.58 -0.32
CA ARG A 74 24.05 25.50 1.14
C ARG A 74 22.90 24.64 1.68
N PRO A 75 23.17 23.75 2.64
CA PRO A 75 22.14 23.06 3.41
C PRO A 75 21.13 24.01 4.04
N ILE A 76 19.86 23.60 4.07
CA ILE A 76 18.81 24.34 4.78
C ILE A 76 19.13 24.40 6.27
N ASP A 77 19.42 23.23 6.84
CA ASP A 77 19.79 22.99 8.23
C ASP A 77 20.85 21.86 8.26
N GLN A 78 21.83 21.95 9.15
CA GLN A 78 22.88 20.92 9.29
C GLN A 78 22.31 19.55 9.68
N GLU A 79 21.32 19.54 10.57
CA GLU A 79 20.67 18.30 11.00
C GLU A 79 19.91 17.64 9.84
N SER A 80 19.21 18.43 9.03
CA SER A 80 18.52 17.92 7.85
C SER A 80 19.49 17.29 6.85
N ALA A 81 20.62 17.95 6.57
CA ALA A 81 21.65 17.41 5.68
C ALA A 81 22.22 16.08 6.20
N ARG A 82 22.55 16.01 7.50
CA ARG A 82 23.02 14.77 8.13
C ARG A 82 22.02 13.62 7.96
N ARG A 83 20.72 13.90 8.17
CA ARG A 83 19.67 12.88 8.03
C ARG A 83 19.49 12.44 6.58
N VAL A 84 19.58 13.37 5.62
CA VAL A 84 19.54 13.08 4.19
C VAL A 84 20.70 12.17 3.79
N GLU A 85 21.92 12.46 4.24
CA GLU A 85 23.10 11.64 3.97
C GLU A 85 22.94 10.20 4.47
N ILE A 86 22.51 10.03 5.73
CA ILE A 86 22.26 8.69 6.30
C ILE A 86 21.13 7.97 5.54
N MET A 87 20.08 8.67 5.12
CA MET A 87 18.99 8.06 4.34
C MET A 87 19.48 7.62 2.96
N LEU A 88 20.28 8.42 2.27
CA LEU A 88 20.88 8.05 0.97
C LEU A 88 21.78 6.81 1.10
N GLU A 89 22.62 6.78 2.13
CA GLU A 89 23.47 5.62 2.43
C GLU A 89 22.62 4.36 2.64
N LYS A 90 21.60 4.42 3.49
CA LYS A 90 20.73 3.27 3.76
C LYS A 90 19.96 2.82 2.52
N LEU A 91 19.40 3.75 1.75
CA LEU A 91 18.72 3.43 0.49
C LEU A 91 19.65 2.76 -0.53
N SER A 92 20.94 3.09 -0.53
CA SER A 92 21.91 2.41 -1.41
C SER A 92 22.23 0.98 -1.00
N GLN A 93 22.03 0.63 0.29
CA GLN A 93 22.32 -0.69 0.87
C GLN A 93 21.09 -1.61 0.87
N THR A 94 19.88 -1.06 0.91
CA THR A 94 18.63 -1.83 0.79
C THR A 94 18.18 -1.92 -0.66
N PRO A 95 18.03 -3.12 -1.25
CA PRO A 95 17.35 -3.26 -2.54
C PRO A 95 15.89 -2.83 -2.41
N ASP A 96 15.32 -2.27 -3.49
CA ASP A 96 13.97 -1.66 -3.55
C ASP A 96 12.84 -2.53 -2.97
N SER A 97 13.02 -3.85 -2.89
CA SER A 97 12.05 -4.80 -2.35
C SER A 97 12.02 -4.93 -0.82
N ILE A 98 12.94 -4.32 -0.07
CA ILE A 98 13.08 -4.50 1.41
C ILE A 98 12.55 -3.31 2.22
N GLU A 99 12.06 -2.24 1.59
CA GLU A 99 11.44 -1.15 2.37
C GLU A 99 10.19 -1.56 3.15
N GLN A 100 9.63 -2.74 2.84
CA GLN A 100 8.58 -3.39 3.63
C GLN A 100 8.98 -4.84 3.95
N PRO A 101 9.58 -5.10 5.12
CA PRO A 101 9.66 -6.45 5.65
C PRO A 101 8.25 -7.09 5.70
N PRO A 102 8.10 -8.38 5.35
CA PRO A 102 6.80 -9.05 5.31
C PRO A 102 6.09 -9.13 6.68
N GLU A 103 6.80 -8.87 7.78
CA GLU A 103 6.28 -8.89 9.16
C GLU A 103 6.23 -7.51 9.84
N SER A 104 6.66 -6.42 9.17
CA SER A 104 6.67 -5.10 9.79
C SER A 104 5.48 -4.25 9.37
N VAL A 105 5.02 -3.43 10.29
CA VAL A 105 3.95 -2.48 10.01
C VAL A 105 4.46 -1.46 8.99
N ALA A 106 3.65 -1.06 8.00
CA ALA A 106 4.08 -0.27 6.84
C ALA A 106 4.83 1.06 7.13
N TRP A 107 4.82 1.54 8.39
CA TRP A 107 5.50 2.75 8.85
C TRP A 107 6.68 2.50 9.81
N GLU A 108 6.95 1.24 10.15
CA GLU A 108 7.98 0.80 11.09
C GLU A 108 8.93 -0.18 10.38
N GLY A 109 10.22 0.12 10.39
CA GLY A 109 11.23 -0.66 9.67
C GLY A 109 11.67 -0.04 8.34
N ASP A 110 10.91 0.92 7.80
CA ASP A 110 11.32 1.70 6.63
C ASP A 110 12.59 2.53 6.92
N VAL A 111 13.34 2.90 5.87
CA VAL A 111 14.59 3.69 6.02
C VAL A 111 14.33 4.98 6.80
N TYR A 112 13.17 5.60 6.61
CA TYR A 112 12.81 6.83 7.30
C TYR A 112 12.72 6.63 8.83
N SER A 113 12.02 5.61 9.31
CA SER A 113 11.89 5.32 10.75
C SER A 113 13.22 4.91 11.37
N GLN A 114 14.08 4.20 10.64
CA GLN A 114 15.44 3.88 11.10
C GLN A 114 16.28 5.14 11.33
N VAL A 115 16.19 6.13 10.45
CA VAL A 115 16.98 7.37 10.55
C VAL A 115 16.35 8.36 11.54
N MET A 116 15.03 8.48 11.60
CA MET A 116 14.33 9.44 12.46
C MET A 116 14.02 8.92 13.86
N GLY A 117 14.18 7.61 14.07
CA GLY A 117 13.78 6.92 15.29
C GLY A 117 12.27 6.65 15.34
N PRO A 118 11.81 6.04 16.44
CA PRO A 118 10.43 5.59 16.62
C PRO A 118 9.43 6.75 16.43
N GLU A 119 8.25 6.41 15.94
CA GLU A 119 7.19 7.38 15.70
C GLU A 119 6.65 7.93 17.02
N ARG A 120 6.30 9.22 17.05
CA ARG A 120 5.74 9.86 18.25
C ARG A 120 4.24 9.57 18.35
N ASN A 121 3.71 9.64 19.58
CA ASN A 121 2.27 9.58 19.81
C ASN A 121 1.55 10.66 18.99
N GLY A 122 0.50 10.26 18.27
CA GLY A 122 -0.26 11.14 17.39
C GLY A 122 -0.14 10.74 15.92
N ARG A 123 0.08 11.73 15.04
CA ARG A 123 0.06 11.56 13.59
C ARG A 123 1.42 11.07 13.08
N MET A 124 1.39 10.13 12.15
CA MET A 124 2.59 9.63 11.50
C MET A 124 3.26 10.72 10.64
N ARG A 125 4.57 10.90 10.82
CA ARG A 125 5.41 11.77 9.98
C ARG A 125 5.44 11.23 8.55
N GLY A 126 5.45 12.13 7.57
CA GLY A 126 5.61 11.79 6.14
C GLY A 126 4.35 11.36 5.42
N VAL A 127 3.31 10.86 6.11
CA VAL A 127 2.13 10.20 5.51
C VAL A 127 0.92 11.14 5.34
N GLY A 128 1.07 12.44 5.63
CA GLY A 128 0.01 13.44 5.42
C GLY A 128 -1.24 13.23 6.30
N LEU A 129 -2.40 12.99 5.67
CA LEU A 129 -3.67 12.65 6.35
C LEU A 129 -3.76 11.16 6.72
N GLY A 130 -2.60 10.51 6.93
CA GLY A 130 -2.51 9.12 7.31
C GLY A 130 -3.02 8.83 8.73
N PRO A 131 -3.14 7.54 9.09
CA PRO A 131 -3.69 7.11 10.37
C PRO A 131 -2.87 7.64 11.56
N THR A 132 -3.53 7.71 12.72
CA THR A 132 -2.88 8.09 13.98
C THR A 132 -2.30 6.83 14.61
N VAL A 133 -1.06 6.86 15.09
CA VAL A 133 -0.42 5.67 15.73
C VAL A 133 -1.32 5.12 16.85
N THR A 134 -1.96 6.02 17.61
CA THR A 134 -2.89 5.66 18.69
C THR A 134 -4.22 5.06 18.20
N SER A 135 -4.71 5.41 17.00
CA SER A 135 -5.92 4.77 16.46
C SER A 135 -5.64 3.33 16.06
N LEU A 136 -4.41 3.03 15.62
CA LEU A 136 -3.96 1.70 15.24
C LEU A 136 -3.67 0.84 16.48
N TRP A 137 -3.12 1.44 17.54
CA TRP A 137 -2.91 0.77 18.83
C TRP A 137 -4.22 0.50 19.61
N ARG A 138 -5.25 1.36 19.44
CA ARG A 138 -6.53 1.16 20.14
C ARG A 138 -7.26 -0.08 19.62
N SER A 139 -7.04 -0.47 18.37
CA SER A 139 -7.58 -1.71 17.80
C SER A 139 -6.95 -2.96 18.44
N SER A 140 -5.66 -2.94 18.81
CA SER A 140 -5.04 -4.10 19.47
C SER A 140 -5.37 -4.23 20.96
N ALA A 141 -5.75 -3.13 21.63
CA ALA A 141 -6.06 -3.14 23.06
C ALA A 141 -7.56 -3.28 23.41
N PHE A 142 -8.48 -3.07 22.45
CA PHE A 142 -9.94 -3.11 22.69
C PHE A 142 -10.69 -4.19 21.88
N GLU A 143 -10.06 -4.85 20.91
CA GLU A 143 -10.69 -5.95 20.17
C GLU A 143 -10.01 -7.30 20.48
N GLN A 144 -10.14 -7.76 21.73
CA GLN A 144 -10.39 -9.19 21.96
C GLN A 144 -11.87 -9.43 21.68
N GLY A 145 -12.24 -9.40 20.41
CA GLY A 145 -13.63 -9.46 19.98
C GLY A 145 -13.76 -9.13 18.51
N GLU A 146 -13.34 -10.07 17.67
CA GLU A 146 -13.77 -10.20 16.27
C GLU A 146 -13.59 -8.99 15.34
N THR A 147 -12.37 -8.73 14.85
CA THR A 147 -12.18 -8.52 13.40
C THR A 147 -10.81 -9.02 12.91
N SER A 148 -10.89 -9.94 11.94
CA SER A 148 -9.95 -10.24 10.86
C SER A 148 -8.47 -9.88 11.04
N ASN A 149 -7.78 -10.76 11.78
CA ASN A 149 -6.35 -10.96 11.65
C ASN A 149 -6.05 -11.47 10.22
N CYS A 150 -5.65 -10.58 9.31
CA CYS A 150 -4.93 -11.01 8.12
C CYS A 150 -3.45 -11.12 8.53
N ASN A 151 -2.87 -12.29 8.30
CA ASN A 151 -1.45 -12.64 8.51
C ASN A 151 -1.13 -13.33 9.84
N ALA A 152 -1.70 -14.53 10.02
CA ALA A 152 -0.95 -15.71 10.42
C ALA A 152 -1.79 -16.94 10.04
N ALA A 153 -1.79 -17.29 8.75
CA ALA A 153 -2.32 -18.59 8.36
C ALA A 153 -1.41 -19.64 8.99
N THR A 154 -1.89 -20.36 9.99
CA THR A 154 -1.15 -21.47 10.58
C THR A 154 -0.95 -22.53 9.50
N ASP A 155 0.16 -23.27 9.53
CA ASP A 155 0.44 -24.33 8.55
C ASP A 155 -0.74 -25.32 8.38
N GLU A 156 -1.49 -25.56 9.46
CA GLU A 156 -2.71 -26.36 9.44
C GLU A 156 -3.83 -25.76 8.58
N THR A 157 -4.03 -24.44 8.61
CA THR A 157 -5.05 -23.77 7.79
C THR A 157 -4.67 -23.79 6.31
N ILE A 158 -3.38 -23.59 6.01
CA ILE A 158 -2.84 -23.69 4.66
C ILE A 158 -3.00 -25.12 4.13
N GLN A 159 -2.75 -26.15 4.96
CA GLN A 159 -2.96 -27.53 4.54
C GLN A 159 -4.42 -27.91 4.35
N LYS A 160 -5.31 -27.49 5.25
CA LYS A 160 -6.75 -27.73 5.06
C LYS A 160 -7.28 -27.10 3.77
N LEU A 161 -6.79 -25.91 3.40
CA LEU A 161 -7.17 -25.26 2.14
C LEU A 161 -6.62 -26.03 0.93
N LYS A 162 -5.35 -26.47 0.97
CA LYS A 162 -4.75 -27.28 -0.10
C LYS A 162 -5.46 -28.62 -0.28
N ASP A 163 -5.78 -29.31 0.82
CA ASP A 163 -6.52 -30.58 0.79
C ASP A 163 -7.95 -30.38 0.25
N GLY A 164 -8.61 -29.28 0.63
CA GLY A 164 -9.92 -28.90 0.11
C GLY A 164 -9.91 -28.64 -1.40
N MET A 165 -8.89 -27.95 -1.92
CA MET A 165 -8.72 -27.72 -3.36
C MET A 165 -8.51 -29.03 -4.12
N LYS A 166 -7.66 -29.92 -3.59
CA LYS A 166 -7.40 -31.23 -4.21
C LYS A 166 -8.65 -32.12 -4.23
N LEU A 167 -9.45 -32.11 -3.16
CA LEU A 167 -10.70 -32.86 -3.10
C LEU A 167 -11.74 -32.31 -4.09
N MET A 168 -11.83 -30.99 -4.23
CA MET A 168 -12.74 -30.37 -5.21
C MET A 168 -12.35 -30.75 -6.64
N GLU A 169 -11.06 -30.72 -6.97
CA GLU A 169 -10.54 -31.13 -8.28
C GLU A 169 -10.85 -32.60 -8.60
N GLN A 170 -10.69 -33.49 -7.61
CA GLN A 170 -11.06 -34.90 -7.74
C GLN A 170 -12.56 -35.09 -7.98
N ARG A 171 -13.43 -34.41 -7.22
CA ARG A 171 -14.88 -34.49 -7.43
C ARG A 171 -15.28 -34.02 -8.82
N HIS A 172 -14.71 -32.92 -9.29
CA HIS A 172 -14.96 -32.45 -10.65
C HIS A 172 -14.50 -33.47 -11.70
N ALA A 173 -13.35 -34.12 -11.51
CA ALA A 173 -12.88 -35.17 -12.40
C ALA A 173 -13.81 -36.39 -12.40
N ASP A 174 -14.29 -36.81 -11.23
CA ASP A 174 -15.22 -37.93 -11.08
C ASP A 174 -16.58 -37.64 -11.70
N GLU A 175 -17.12 -36.43 -11.52
CA GLU A 175 -18.36 -35.99 -12.16
C GLU A 175 -18.23 -35.98 -13.69
N LEU A 176 -17.12 -35.47 -14.22
CA LEU A 176 -16.83 -35.49 -15.66
C LEU A 176 -16.72 -36.93 -16.19
N ASN A 177 -16.10 -37.83 -15.44
CA ASN A 177 -16.00 -39.24 -15.80
C ASN A 177 -17.36 -39.94 -15.77
N ASN A 178 -18.19 -39.65 -14.76
CA ASN A 178 -19.54 -40.17 -14.66
C ASN A 178 -20.40 -39.70 -15.85
N MET A 179 -20.45 -38.40 -16.12
CA MET A 179 -21.17 -37.84 -17.27
C MET A 179 -20.67 -38.42 -18.60
N LYS A 180 -19.36 -38.60 -18.75
CA LYS A 180 -18.79 -39.22 -19.96
C LYS A 180 -19.21 -40.68 -20.11
N SER A 181 -19.34 -41.41 -19.00
CA SER A 181 -19.80 -42.80 -19.01
C SER A 181 -21.29 -42.91 -19.36
N GLU A 182 -22.13 -41.99 -18.84
CA GLU A 182 -23.55 -41.90 -19.18
C GLU A 182 -23.77 -41.55 -20.65
N LEU A 183 -23.00 -40.59 -21.18
CA LEU A 183 -23.03 -40.24 -22.61
C LEU A 183 -22.61 -41.42 -23.49
N LYS A 184 -21.61 -42.20 -23.07
CA LYS A 184 -21.21 -43.43 -23.77
C LYS A 184 -22.31 -44.48 -23.73
N PHE A 185 -22.95 -44.67 -22.57
CA PHE A 185 -24.06 -45.61 -22.41
C PHE A 185 -25.25 -45.21 -23.29
N PHE A 186 -25.63 -43.94 -23.26
CA PHE A 186 -26.70 -43.41 -24.10
C PHE A 186 -26.38 -43.56 -25.59
N ARG A 187 -25.14 -43.24 -26.01
CA ARG A 187 -24.68 -43.48 -27.38
C ARG A 187 -24.80 -44.95 -27.80
N ALA A 188 -24.40 -45.88 -26.93
CA ALA A 188 -24.52 -47.31 -27.19
C ALA A 188 -25.98 -47.78 -27.27
N CYS A 189 -26.87 -47.25 -26.43
CA CYS A 189 -28.30 -47.54 -26.48
C CYS A 189 -28.92 -47.03 -27.78
N MET A 190 -28.62 -45.78 -28.15
CA MET A 190 -29.12 -45.16 -29.38
C MET A 190 -28.65 -45.91 -30.64
N SER A 191 -27.42 -46.44 -30.67
CA SER A 191 -26.93 -47.25 -31.81
C SER A 191 -27.67 -48.57 -32.02
N LYS A 192 -28.36 -49.10 -31.00
CA LYS A 192 -29.17 -50.33 -31.10
C LYS A 192 -30.60 -50.06 -31.56
N ILE A 193 -31.14 -48.88 -31.29
CA ILE A 193 -32.52 -48.49 -31.60
C ILE A 193 -32.61 -47.90 -33.03
N PHE A 194 -31.58 -47.16 -33.47
CA PHE A 194 -31.51 -46.59 -34.82
C PHE A 194 -30.18 -46.97 -35.50
N PRO A 195 -30.16 -47.96 -36.41
CA PRO A 195 -28.95 -48.34 -37.15
C PRO A 195 -28.72 -47.40 -38.34
N TYR A 196 -28.70 -46.08 -38.11
CA TYR A 196 -28.35 -45.09 -39.13
C TYR A 196 -27.27 -44.16 -38.61
N GLU A 197 -26.14 -44.16 -39.32
CA GLU A 197 -24.91 -43.50 -38.91
C GLU A 197 -25.06 -41.98 -38.85
N PHE A 198 -24.84 -41.40 -37.66
CA PHE A 198 -24.52 -39.99 -37.56
C PHE A 198 -23.04 -39.83 -37.93
N GLY A 199 -22.81 -39.39 -39.16
CA GLY A 199 -21.49 -39.20 -39.74
C GLY A 199 -20.56 -38.40 -38.83
N THR A 200 -19.34 -38.90 -38.67
CA THR A 200 -18.23 -38.15 -38.08
C THR A 200 -17.82 -37.07 -39.06
N SER A 201 -18.29 -35.83 -38.88
CA SER A 201 -17.66 -34.68 -39.53
C SER A 201 -16.33 -34.39 -38.82
N GLY A 202 -15.27 -35.03 -39.30
CA GLY A 202 -13.91 -34.62 -39.00
C GLY A 202 -13.67 -33.21 -39.54
N SER A 203 -13.38 -32.27 -38.65
CA SER A 203 -12.69 -31.02 -39.00
C SER A 203 -11.26 -31.10 -38.46
N ASN A 204 -10.40 -31.82 -39.18
CA ASN A 204 -8.95 -31.62 -39.05
C ASN A 204 -8.57 -30.42 -39.91
N GLY A 205 -8.60 -29.23 -39.32
CA GLY A 205 -7.97 -28.03 -39.85
C GLY A 205 -6.92 -27.57 -38.86
N ALA A 206 -5.70 -28.12 -38.97
CA ALA A 206 -4.54 -27.57 -38.30
C ALA A 206 -4.30 -26.15 -38.81
N SER A 207 -4.34 -25.15 -37.92
CA SER A 207 -3.54 -23.94 -38.08
C SER A 207 -2.73 -23.76 -36.81
N ASN A 208 -1.42 -24.00 -36.91
CA ASN A 208 -0.46 -23.53 -35.93
C ASN A 208 -0.70 -22.03 -35.69
N ARG A 209 -1.01 -21.66 -34.45
CA ARG A 209 -0.64 -20.35 -33.92
C ARG A 209 0.30 -20.61 -32.76
N GLU A 210 1.59 -20.47 -33.05
CA GLU A 210 2.60 -20.27 -32.02
C GLU A 210 2.15 -19.11 -31.14
N VAL A 211 2.12 -19.35 -29.83
CA VAL A 211 2.02 -18.29 -28.83
C VAL A 211 3.42 -17.70 -28.72
N PRO A 212 3.66 -16.43 -29.07
CA PRO A 212 4.97 -15.84 -28.91
C PRO A 212 5.27 -15.66 -27.41
N ASP A 213 6.41 -16.21 -27.02
CA ASP A 213 7.11 -15.98 -25.74
C ASP A 213 7.42 -14.48 -25.61
N ALA A 214 6.92 -13.86 -24.54
CA ALA A 214 7.20 -12.47 -24.23
C ALA A 214 8.39 -12.39 -23.27
N SER A 215 9.60 -12.43 -23.83
CA SER A 215 10.85 -12.19 -23.11
C SER A 215 11.79 -11.24 -23.88
N SER A 216 11.57 -9.92 -23.65
CA SER A 216 12.54 -8.78 -23.66
C SER A 216 13.28 -8.39 -24.98
N PRO A 217 14.04 -7.27 -25.05
CA PRO A 217 13.91 -5.89 -24.54
C PRO A 217 13.95 -4.83 -25.70
N LEU A 218 13.39 -3.62 -25.51
CA LEU A 218 13.55 -2.50 -26.45
C LEU A 218 14.64 -1.53 -25.96
N ASP A 219 15.82 -1.62 -26.58
CA ASP A 219 16.83 -0.57 -26.61
C ASP A 219 16.56 0.39 -27.78
N LYS A 220 16.49 1.68 -27.45
CA LYS A 220 17.13 2.85 -28.09
C LYS A 220 17.04 3.02 -29.61
N GLU A 221 16.37 4.09 -30.03
CA GLU A 221 17.03 5.28 -30.64
C GLU A 221 16.38 6.56 -30.09
#